data_AF-A0A345WU84-F1
#
_entry.id   AF-A0A345WU84-F1
#
_cell.length_a   1.000
_cell.length_b   1.000
_cell.length_c   1.000
_cell.angle_alpha   90.00
_cell.angle_beta   90.00
_cell.angle_gamma   90.00
#
_symmetry.space_group_name_H-M   'P 1'
#
loop_
_entity.id
_entity.type
_entity.pdbx_description
1 polymer ?
#
loop_
_entity_poly.entity_id
_entity_poly.type
_entity_poly.pdbx_seq_one_letter_code
_entity_poly.pdbx_strand_id
1 'polypeptide(L)'
;MGSYTHLDLDERRKLYQLTSAGRSPRQAAAELGRHPSTIYRELKRNHRFDEEPMFRGYFPLTAQSMAAGRRLRGAKISRYPELAVSVR
;
A
#
# COMPACT_ATOMS: atom_id res chain seq x y z
N MET A 1 18.53 10.54 -8.64
CA MET A 1 17.10 10.88 -8.78
C MET A 1 16.35 9.59 -9.11
N GLY A 2 15.83 8.88 -8.12
CA GLY A 2 15.12 7.62 -8.37
C GLY A 2 13.76 7.92 -9.00
N SER A 3 13.46 7.32 -10.16
CA SER A 3 12.13 7.39 -10.74
C SER A 3 11.10 6.87 -9.73
N TYR A 4 9.93 7.50 -9.65
CA TYR A 4 8.87 7.02 -8.78
C TYR A 4 8.39 5.65 -9.27
N THR A 5 8.79 4.59 -8.58
CA THR A 5 8.28 3.24 -8.81
C THR A 5 7.40 2.84 -7.63
N HIS A 6 6.27 2.21 -7.93
CA HIS A 6 5.43 1.60 -6.90
C HIS A 6 6.17 0.42 -6.29
N LEU A 7 5.86 0.12 -5.01
CA LEU A 7 6.29 -1.14 -4.42
C LEU A 7 5.69 -2.29 -5.23
N ASP A 8 6.51 -3.25 -5.62
CA ASP A 8 6.06 -4.50 -6.20
C ASP A 8 5.63 -5.50 -5.10
N LEU A 9 5.22 -6.71 -5.49
CA LEU A 9 4.75 -7.71 -4.54
C LEU A 9 5.88 -8.24 -3.64
N ASP A 10 7.10 -8.37 -4.17
CA ASP A 10 8.22 -8.91 -3.40
C ASP A 10 8.73 -7.91 -2.37
N GLU A 11 8.75 -6.63 -2.72
CA GLU A 11 9.00 -5.54 -1.77
C GLU A 11 7.93 -5.48 -0.68
N ARG A 12 6.65 -5.71 -1.01
CA ARG A 12 5.57 -5.81 -0.02
C ARG A 12 5.74 -7.01 0.90
N ARG A 13 6.11 -8.18 0.36
CA ARG A 13 6.41 -9.39 1.16
C ARG A 13 7.58 -9.16 2.09
N LYS A 14 8.64 -8.52 1.60
CA LYS A 14 9.81 -8.18 2.40
C LYS A 14 9.47 -7.15 3.48
N LEU A 15 8.68 -6.12 3.16
CA LEU A 15 8.19 -5.16 4.15
C LEU A 15 7.43 -5.87 5.28
N TYR A 16 6.53 -6.80 4.95
CA TYR A 16 5.81 -7.58 5.94
C TYR A 16 6.77 -8.37 6.85
N GLN A 17 7.71 -9.13 6.28
CA GLN A 17 8.71 -9.87 7.05
C GLN A 17 9.50 -8.96 8.01
N LEU A 18 9.94 -7.79 7.53
CA LEU A 18 10.70 -6.83 8.33
C LEU A 18 9.86 -6.28 9.49
N THR A 19 8.61 -5.89 9.23
CA THR A 19 7.72 -5.39 10.29
C THR A 19 7.35 -6.48 11.29
N SER A 20 7.13 -7.71 10.84
CA SER A 20 6.88 -8.87 11.70
C SER A 20 8.10 -9.21 12.58
N ALA A 21 9.31 -8.93 12.09
CA ALA A 21 10.56 -9.05 12.85
C ALA A 21 10.83 -7.83 13.77
N GLY A 22 9.86 -6.92 13.94
CA GLY A 22 9.98 -5.75 14.82
C GLY A 22 10.79 -4.58 14.24
N ARG A 23 11.13 -4.61 12.95
CA ARG A 23 11.83 -3.48 12.31
C ARG A 23 10.87 -2.30 12.15
N SER A 24 11.34 -1.11 12.51
CA SER A 24 10.59 0.12 12.29
C SER A 24 10.39 0.40 10.79
N PRO A 25 9.35 1.15 10.39
CA PRO A 25 9.14 1.54 8.99
C PRO A 25 10.37 2.23 8.36
N ARG A 26 11.15 2.97 9.14
CA ARG A 26 12.38 3.64 8.69
C ARG A 26 13.51 2.64 8.42
N GLN A 27 13.70 1.64 9.29
CA GLN A 27 14.67 0.57 9.06
C GLN A 27 14.29 -0.27 7.85
N ALA A 28 13.00 -0.63 7.73
CA ALA A 28 12.51 -1.35 6.56
C ALA A 28 12.71 -0.57 5.26
N ALA A 29 12.52 0.75 5.28
CA ALA A 29 12.79 1.62 4.14
C ALA A 29 14.27 1.58 3.72
N ALA A 30 15.19 1.65 4.69
CA ALA A 30 16.62 1.57 4.43
C ALA A 30 17.01 0.22 3.79
N GLU A 31 16.48 -0.89 4.33
CA GLU A 31 16.75 -2.24 3.81
C GLU A 31 16.15 -2.48 2.41
N LEU A 32 14.99 -1.89 2.12
CA LEU A 32 14.37 -1.97 0.79
C LEU A 32 14.97 -0.99 -0.22
N GLY A 33 15.90 -0.12 0.19
CA GLY A 33 16.41 0.95 -0.68
C GLY A 33 15.32 1.95 -1.09
N ARG A 34 14.29 2.12 -0.25
CA ARG A 34 13.14 3.00 -0.51
C ARG A 34 13.16 4.22 0.39
N HIS A 35 12.55 5.31 -0.10
CA HIS A 35 12.36 6.49 0.74
C HIS A 35 11.39 6.17 1.90
N PRO A 36 11.67 6.62 3.15
CA PRO A 36 10.79 6.35 4.29
C PRO A 36 9.33 6.73 4.06
N SER A 37 9.08 7.88 3.43
CA SER A 37 7.70 8.31 3.10
C SER A 37 6.97 7.34 2.17
N THR A 38 7.67 6.56 1.35
CA THR A 38 7.04 5.51 0.54
C THR A 38 6.52 4.39 1.43
N ILE A 39 7.31 3.91 2.39
CA ILE A 39 6.90 2.87 3.34
C ILE A 39 5.77 3.38 4.24
N TYR A 40 5.87 4.59 4.81
CA TYR A 40 4.79 5.16 5.62
C TYR A 40 3.48 5.28 4.83
N ARG A 41 3.53 5.74 3.57
CA ARG A 41 2.32 5.84 2.72
C ARG A 41 1.76 4.47 2.34
N GLU A 42 2.62 3.48 2.09
CA GLU A 42 2.19 2.09 1.82
C GLU A 42 1.43 1.54 3.03
N LEU A 43 2.06 1.55 4.21
CA LEU A 43 1.44 1.06 5.45
C LEU A 43 0.13 1.80 5.73
N LYS A 44 0.11 3.14 5.66
CA LYS A 44 -1.11 3.93 5.90
C LYS A 44 -2.26 3.56 4.94
N ARG A 45 -1.97 3.25 3.67
CA ARG A 45 -3.00 2.99 2.65
C ARG A 45 -3.47 1.55 2.58
N ASN A 46 -2.66 0.62 3.07
CA ASN A 46 -2.85 -0.82 2.90
C ASN A 46 -2.90 -1.60 4.22
N HIS A 47 -2.92 -0.91 5.36
CA HIS A 47 -3.19 -1.54 6.65
C HIS A 47 -4.69 -1.82 6.81
N ARG A 48 -5.00 -3.01 7.32
CA ARG A 48 -6.36 -3.48 7.62
C ARG A 48 -6.69 -3.20 9.08
N PHE A 49 -7.86 -2.60 9.30
CA PHE A 49 -8.37 -2.22 10.62
C PHE A 49 -9.65 -2.98 10.95
N ASP A 50 -9.72 -4.25 10.55
CA ASP A 50 -10.88 -5.10 10.81
C ASP A 50 -11.12 -5.29 12.33
N GLU A 51 -12.39 -5.53 12.69
CA GLU A 51 -12.83 -5.70 14.07
C GLU A 51 -12.23 -6.97 14.69
N GLU A 52 -12.28 -8.07 13.93
CA GLU A 52 -11.66 -9.35 14.27
C GLU A 52 -10.12 -9.22 14.27
N PRO A 53 -9.45 -9.40 15.42
CA PRO A 53 -8.00 -9.22 15.55
C PRO A 53 -7.18 -10.02 14.54
N MET A 54 -7.63 -11.21 14.14
CA MET A 54 -6.92 -12.06 13.19
C MET A 54 -6.77 -11.43 11.79
N PHE A 55 -7.68 -10.53 11.42
CA PHE A 55 -7.68 -9.86 10.12
C PHE A 55 -7.12 -8.43 10.18
N ARG A 56 -6.66 -8.00 11.35
CA ARG A 56 -6.03 -6.69 11.54
C ARG A 56 -4.54 -6.77 11.21
N GLY A 57 -4.06 -5.85 10.38
CA GLY A 57 -2.63 -5.77 10.08
C GLY A 57 -2.30 -5.43 8.64
N TYR A 58 -1.02 -5.57 8.31
CA TYR A 58 -0.52 -5.41 6.95
C TYR A 58 -0.36 -6.79 6.29
N PHE A 59 -1.01 -7.01 5.14
CA PHE A 59 -0.95 -8.26 4.40
C PHE A 59 -0.51 -8.01 2.95
N PRO A 60 0.63 -8.56 2.48
CA PRO A 60 1.19 -8.23 1.17
C PRO A 60 0.26 -8.45 -0.02
N LEU A 61 -0.44 -9.59 -0.06
CA LEU A 61 -1.36 -9.94 -1.16
C LEU A 61 -2.57 -9.00 -1.18
N THR A 62 -3.15 -8.75 -0.02
CA THR A 62 -4.26 -7.79 0.13
C THR A 62 -3.82 -6.37 -0.26
N ALA A 63 -2.63 -5.95 0.17
CA ALA A 63 -2.06 -4.65 -0.16
C ALA A 63 -1.83 -4.48 -1.67
N GLN A 64 -1.34 -5.53 -2.36
CA GLN A 64 -1.20 -5.58 -3.81
C GLN A 64 -2.57 -5.41 -4.49
N SER A 65 -3.58 -6.20 -4.10
CA SER A 65 -4.93 -6.12 -4.66
C SER A 65 -5.58 -4.77 -4.44
N MET A 66 -5.45 -4.19 -3.24
CA MET A 66 -5.94 -2.84 -2.93
C MET A 66 -5.24 -1.76 -3.77
N ALA A 67 -3.93 -1.89 -3.97
CA ALA A 67 -3.16 -0.98 -4.82
C ALA A 67 -3.59 -1.10 -6.29
N ALA A 68 -3.80 -2.31 -6.80
CA ALA A 68 -4.30 -2.55 -8.16
C ALA A 68 -5.73 -1.99 -8.34
N GLY A 69 -6.64 -2.27 -7.41
CA GLY A 69 -8.02 -1.78 -7.47
C GLY A 69 -8.13 -0.25 -7.48
N ARG A 70 -7.26 0.46 -6.75
CA ARG A 70 -7.20 1.94 -6.83
C ARG A 70 -6.69 2.47 -8.17
N ARG A 71 -5.94 1.67 -8.92
CA ARG A 71 -5.37 2.04 -10.24
C ARG A 71 -6.22 1.57 -11.41
N LEU A 72 -7.25 0.77 -11.16
CA LEU A 72 -8.20 0.36 -12.19
C LEU A 72 -8.81 1.60 -12.83
N ARG A 73 -8.81 1.64 -14.17
CA ARG A 73 -9.40 2.76 -14.92
C ARG A 73 -10.88 2.86 -14.57
N GLY A 74 -11.36 4.08 -14.33
CA GLY A 74 -12.73 4.32 -13.89
C GLY A 74 -13.00 4.03 -12.40
N ALA A 75 -12.08 3.45 -11.63
CA ALA A 75 -12.32 3.15 -10.22
C ALA A 75 -12.62 4.39 -9.36
N LYS A 76 -12.04 5.54 -9.71
CA LYS A 76 -12.33 6.81 -9.03
C LYS A 76 -13.77 7.27 -9.30
N ILE A 77 -14.23 7.14 -10.54
CA ILE A 77 -15.60 7.50 -10.93
C ILE A 77 -16.61 6.52 -10.34
N SER A 78 -16.30 5.23 -10.36
CA SER A 78 -17.15 4.21 -9.73
C SER A 78 -17.29 4.43 -8.22
N ARG A 79 -16.23 4.88 -7.53
CA ARG A 79 -16.27 5.19 -6.09
C ARG A 79 -16.99 6.51 -5.78
N TYR A 80 -16.91 7.46 -6.70
CA TYR A 80 -17.42 8.82 -6.55
C TYR A 80 -18.25 9.16 -7.80
N PRO A 81 -19.49 8.64 -7.90
CA PRO A 81 -20.32 8.81 -9.08
C PRO A 81 -20.57 10.28 -9.44
N GLU A 82 -20.56 11.17 -8.46
CA GLU A 82 -20.70 12.62 -8.63
C GLU A 82 -19.59 13.23 -9.51
N LEU A 83 -18.41 12.61 -9.56
CA LEU A 83 -17.32 13.06 -10.41
C LEU A 83 -17.58 12.80 -11.89
N ALA A 84 -18.47 11.85 -12.23
CA ALA A 84 -18.80 11.52 -13.63
C ALA A 84 -19.35 12.73 -14.39
N VAL A 85 -20.07 13.63 -13.72
CA VAL A 85 -20.67 14.83 -14.31
C VAL A 85 -19.61 15.82 -14.82
N SER A 86 -18.38 15.72 -14.30
CA SER A 86 -17.25 16.59 -14.66
C SER A 86 -16.26 15.97 -15.66
N VAL A 87 -16.45 14.70 -16.02
CA VAL A 87 -15.61 13.99 -16.99
C VAL A 87 -16.39 13.91 -18.30
N ARG A 88 -16.12 14.84 -19.22
CA ARG A 88 -16.66 14.84 -20.59
C ARG A 88 -15.74 14.07 -21.53
#